data_AF-A0AAV6YRC8-F1
#
_entry.id   AF-A0AAV6YRC8-F1
#
_cell.length_a   1.000
_cell.length_b   1.000
_cell.length_c   1.000
_cell.angle_alpha   90.00
_cell.angle_beta   90.00
_cell.angle_gamma   90.00
#
_symmetry.space_group_name_H-M   'P 1'
#
loop_
_entity.id
_entity.type
_entity.pdbx_description
1 polymer ?
#
loop_
_entity_poly.entity_id
_entity_poly.type
_entity_poly.pdbx_seq_one_letter_code
_entity_poly.pdbx_strand_id
1 'polypeptide(L)'
;GIPFMYRGLPCPYASAILACVSLLTGSHPIVLRSVAVIMILFMIDQGIYPHDKILESQLWKKMVFAGGVVMMLCSFSPLACLYYLVWSMSYILFPEALWSFRV
;
A
#
# COMPACT_ATOMS: atom_id res chain seq x y z
N GLY A 1 -14.79 21.89 -6.89
CA GLY A 1 -14.62 20.66 -7.67
C GLY A 1 -14.89 19.49 -6.76
N ILE A 2 -15.69 18.52 -7.20
CA ILE A 2 -15.94 17.28 -6.46
C ILE A 2 -14.61 16.57 -6.17
N PRO A 3 -14.33 16.16 -4.92
CA PRO A 3 -13.15 15.35 -4.65
C PRO A 3 -13.31 14.04 -5.42
N PHE A 4 -12.37 13.76 -6.33
CA PHE A 4 -12.22 12.39 -6.81
C PHE A 4 -11.98 11.51 -5.59
N MET A 5 -12.64 10.37 -5.52
CA MET A 5 -12.55 9.40 -4.44
C MET A 5 -12.53 8.03 -5.11
N TYR A 6 -11.65 7.14 -4.68
CA TYR A 6 -11.66 5.77 -5.17
C TYR A 6 -12.71 4.98 -4.39
N ARG A 7 -13.53 4.21 -5.12
CA ARG A 7 -14.50 3.31 -4.51
C ARG A 7 -13.91 1.90 -4.49
N GLY A 8 -13.68 1.38 -3.30
CA GLY A 8 -13.00 0.09 -3.11
C GLY A 8 -11.48 0.19 -3.12
N LEU A 9 -10.85 -0.90 -2.66
CA LEU A 9 -9.40 -1.00 -2.49
C LEU A 9 -8.65 -0.78 -3.83
N PRO A 10 -7.67 0.15 -3.90
CA PRO A 10 -6.90 0.30 -5.12
C PRO A 10 -6.04 -0.94 -5.37
N CYS A 11 -6.19 -1.52 -6.56
CA CYS A 11 -5.42 -2.67 -7.07
C CYS A 11 -3.89 -2.63 -6.80
N PRO A 12 -3.18 -1.47 -6.94
CA PRO A 12 -1.74 -1.43 -6.67
C PRO A 12 -1.36 -1.69 -5.20
N TYR A 13 -2.21 -1.34 -4.23
CA TYR A 13 -1.91 -1.62 -2.81
C TYR A 13 -2.12 -3.11 -2.48
N ALA A 14 -3.15 -3.74 -3.05
CA ALA A 14 -3.40 -5.16 -2.87
C ALA A 14 -2.26 -6.03 -3.45
N SER A 15 -1.79 -5.70 -4.66
CA SER A 15 -0.69 -6.41 -5.31
C SER A 15 0.65 -6.20 -4.58
N ALA A 16 0.91 -4.99 -4.09
CA ALA A 16 2.09 -4.69 -3.27
C ALA A 16 2.10 -5.50 -1.96
N ILE A 17 0.97 -5.58 -1.24
CA ILE A 17 0.86 -6.37 0.00
C ILE A 17 1.13 -7.85 -0.29
N LEU A 18 0.50 -8.43 -1.33
CA LEU A 18 0.71 -9.84 -1.67
C LEU A 18 2.16 -10.14 -2.07
N ALA A 19 2.80 -9.26 -2.84
CA ALA A 19 4.20 -9.41 -3.22
C ALA A 19 5.13 -9.35 -1.99
N CYS A 20 4.91 -8.38 -1.09
CA CYS A 20 5.72 -8.22 0.12
C CYS A 20 5.54 -9.39 1.09
N VAL A 21 4.30 -9.85 1.29
CA VAL A 21 4.00 -11.04 2.11
C VAL A 21 4.64 -12.29 1.50
N SER A 22 4.58 -12.45 0.17
CA SER A 22 5.23 -13.57 -0.51
C SER A 22 6.74 -13.59 -0.23
N LEU A 23 7.41 -12.44 -0.38
CA LEU A 23 8.85 -12.32 -0.17
C LEU A 23 9.26 -12.53 1.29
N LEU A 24 8.47 -12.04 2.26
CA LEU A 24 8.75 -12.24 3.70
C LEU A 24 8.52 -13.66 4.18
N THR A 25 7.46 -14.30 3.69
CA THR A 25 7.01 -15.60 4.21
C THR A 25 7.59 -16.77 3.42
N GLY A 26 8.53 -16.51 2.50
CA GLY A 26 9.06 -17.53 1.57
C GLY A 26 7.97 -18.19 0.74
N SER A 27 6.91 -17.43 0.40
CA SER A 27 5.74 -17.87 -0.34
C SER A 27 4.93 -19.01 0.32
N HIS A 28 4.84 -19.02 1.65
CA HIS A 28 4.01 -19.98 2.36
C HIS A 28 2.51 -19.88 1.94
N PRO A 29 1.92 -20.94 1.38
CA PRO A 29 0.65 -20.86 0.66
C PRO A 29 -0.55 -20.51 1.56
N ILE A 30 -0.51 -20.93 2.83
CA ILE A 30 -1.59 -20.65 3.80
C ILE A 30 -1.65 -19.14 4.11
N VAL A 31 -0.49 -18.50 4.28
CA VAL A 31 -0.40 -17.07 4.61
C VAL A 31 -0.79 -16.21 3.40
N LEU A 32 -0.35 -16.59 2.21
CA LEU A 32 -0.75 -15.91 0.98
C LEU A 32 -2.27 -16.01 0.74
N ARG A 33 -2.87 -17.19 0.98
CA ARG A 33 -4.31 -17.38 0.84
C ARG A 33 -5.10 -16.58 1.86
N SER A 34 -4.67 -16.54 3.13
CA SER A 34 -5.37 -15.75 4.15
C SER A 34 -5.31 -14.25 3.84
N VAL A 35 -4.15 -13.72 3.44
CA VAL A 35 -4.00 -12.32 3.03
C VAL A 35 -4.83 -12.00 1.80
N ALA A 36 -4.88 -12.90 0.81
CA ALA A 36 -5.72 -12.72 -0.37
C ALA A 36 -7.21 -12.63 -0.01
N VAL A 37 -7.71 -13.49 0.89
CA VAL A 37 -9.10 -13.43 1.38
C VAL A 37 -9.39 -12.09 2.07
N ILE A 38 -8.47 -11.60 2.90
CA ILE A 38 -8.61 -10.29 3.56
C ILE A 38 -8.70 -9.16 2.51
N MET A 39 -7.83 -9.17 1.49
CA MET A 39 -7.88 -8.17 0.41
C MET A 39 -9.19 -8.22 -0.38
N ILE A 40 -9.73 -9.41 -0.64
CA ILE A 40 -11.03 -9.59 -1.31
C ILE A 40 -12.16 -8.99 -0.47
N LEU A 41 -12.16 -9.20 0.85
CA LEU A 41 -13.15 -8.59 1.73
C LEU A 41 -13.11 -7.05 1.68
N PHE A 42 -11.91 -6.46 1.68
CA PHE A 42 -11.76 -5.01 1.52
C PHE A 42 -12.20 -4.48 0.15
N MET A 43 -12.10 -5.29 -0.91
CA MET A 43 -12.66 -4.92 -2.23
C MET A 43 -14.19 -4.97 -2.23
N ILE A 44 -14.79 -5.93 -1.51
CA ILE A 44 -16.25 -6.08 -1.39
C ILE A 44 -16.86 -4.95 -0.56
N ASP A 45 -16.17 -4.49 0.49
CA ASP A 45 -16.64 -3.42 1.38
C ASP A 45 -16.85 -2.07 0.66
N GLN A 46 -16.31 -1.91 -0.57
CA GLN A 46 -16.43 -0.71 -1.41
C GLN A 46 -16.18 0.61 -0.65
N GLY A 47 -15.37 0.56 0.40
CA GLY A 47 -15.00 1.72 1.21
C GLY A 47 -14.54 2.88 0.33
N ILE A 48 -14.88 4.10 0.75
CA ILE A 48 -14.46 5.31 0.06
C ILE A 48 -13.04 5.61 0.50
N TYR A 49 -12.10 5.51 -0.43
CA TYR A 49 -10.71 5.85 -0.20
C TYR A 49 -10.43 7.27 -0.75
N PRO A 50 -9.81 8.16 0.05
CA PRO A 50 -9.49 9.51 -0.38
C PRO A 50 -8.58 9.43 -1.60
N HIS A 51 -8.82 10.28 -2.60
CA HIS A 51 -7.89 10.35 -3.72
C HIS A 51 -6.58 10.96 -3.25
N ASP A 52 -5.55 10.12 -3.20
CA ASP A 52 -4.22 10.46 -2.74
C ASP A 52 -3.59 11.56 -3.60
N LYS A 53 -3.80 12.82 -3.23
CA LYS A 53 -3.00 13.95 -3.75
C LYS A 53 -1.52 13.81 -3.39
N ILE A 54 -1.22 13.06 -2.32
CA ILE A 54 0.12 12.68 -1.89
C ILE A 54 0.82 11.85 -2.97
N LEU A 55 0.12 10.88 -3.58
CA LEU A 55 0.69 10.08 -4.66
C LEU A 55 0.89 10.89 -5.94
N GLU A 56 0.04 11.89 -6.21
CA GLU A 56 0.24 12.81 -7.34
C GLU A 56 1.41 13.77 -7.13
N SER A 57 1.72 14.11 -5.87
CA SER A 57 2.81 15.02 -5.53
C SER A 57 4.15 14.50 -6.06
N GLN A 58 4.74 15.31 -6.95
CA GLN A 58 6.06 15.03 -7.54
C GLN A 58 7.15 14.92 -6.48
N LEU A 59 7.05 15.69 -5.38
CA LEU A 59 7.99 15.63 -4.25
C LEU A 59 7.90 14.27 -3.55
N TRP A 60 6.69 13.77 -3.33
CA TRP A 60 6.46 12.48 -2.70
C TRP A 60 6.92 11.31 -3.58
N LYS A 61 6.64 11.36 -4.89
CA LYS A 61 7.18 10.39 -5.85
C LYS A 61 8.71 10.33 -5.81
N LYS A 62 9.38 11.50 -5.76
CA LYS A 62 10.84 11.58 -5.65
C LYS A 62 11.36 11.02 -4.33
N MET A 63 10.70 11.31 -3.20
CA MET A 63 11.09 10.78 -1.89
C MET A 63 10.93 9.26 -1.81
N VAL A 64 9.83 8.71 -2.30
CA VAL A 64 9.60 7.25 -2.36
C VAL A 64 10.60 6.58 -3.29
N PHE A 65 10.89 7.17 -4.45
CA PHE A 65 11.90 6.65 -5.37
C PHE A 65 13.29 6.66 -4.74
N ALA A 66 13.71 7.76 -4.10
CA ALA A 66 14.99 7.85 -3.41
C ALA A 66 15.09 6.81 -2.28
N GLY A 67 14.02 6.65 -1.48
CA GLY A 67 13.94 5.59 -0.48
C GLY A 67 14.11 4.20 -1.08
N GLY A 68 13.41 3.90 -2.18
CA GLY A 68 13.54 2.64 -2.91
C GLY A 68 14.96 2.37 -3.43
N VAL A 69 15.62 3.40 -3.99
CA VAL A 69 17.01 3.29 -4.46
C VAL A 69 17.97 3.00 -3.31
N VAL A 70 17.84 3.71 -2.18
CA VAL A 70 18.68 3.48 -0.99
C VAL A 70 18.48 2.05 -0.46
N MET A 71 17.24 1.56 -0.41
CA MET A 71 16.94 0.20 0.06
C MET A 71 17.50 -0.88 -0.88
N MET A 72 17.45 -0.65 -2.20
CA MET A 72 18.03 -1.55 -3.20
C MET A 72 19.56 -1.62 -3.08
N LEU A 73 20.23 -0.48 -2.90
CA LEU A 73 21.68 -0.41 -2.76
C LEU A 73 22.18 -1.11 -1.49
N CYS A 74 21.40 -1.09 -0.41
CA CYS A 74 21.77 -1.69 0.86
C CYS A 74 21.32 -3.16 1.03
N SER A 75 20.79 -3.81 -0.02
CA SER A 75 20.33 -5.22 0.02
C SER A 75 19.32 -5.54 1.14
N PHE A 76 18.56 -4.54 1.59
CA PHE A 76 17.55 -4.70 2.63
C PHE A 76 16.21 -5.20 2.05
N SER A 77 16.25 -6.33 1.34
CA SER A 77 15.05 -6.98 0.78
C SER A 77 13.90 -7.13 1.80
N PRO A 78 14.13 -7.59 3.05
CA PRO A 78 13.03 -7.71 4.02
C PRO A 78 12.55 -6.36 4.54
N LEU A 79 13.43 -5.35 4.72
CA LEU A 79 12.98 -4.03 5.17
C LEU A 79 12.17 -3.32 4.08
N ALA A 80 12.52 -3.50 2.80
CA ALA A 80 11.77 -2.93 1.68
C ALA A 80 10.36 -3.48 1.66
N CYS A 81 10.21 -4.80 1.82
CA CYS A 81 8.90 -5.43 1.90
C CYS A 81 8.11 -4.97 3.14
N LEU A 82 8.76 -4.82 4.30
CA LEU A 82 8.12 -4.27 5.50
C LEU A 82 7.65 -2.83 5.29
N TYR A 83 8.48 -1.99 4.67
CA TYR A 83 8.12 -0.60 4.35
C TYR A 83 6.88 -0.54 3.46
N TYR A 84 6.88 -1.28 2.34
CA TYR A 84 5.73 -1.30 1.43
C TYR A 84 4.48 -1.90 2.05
N LEU A 85 4.62 -2.89 2.93
CA LEU A 85 3.51 -3.51 3.64
C LEU A 85 2.92 -2.56 4.68
N VAL A 86 3.74 -1.91 5.51
CA VAL A 86 3.29 -0.91 6.49
C VAL A 86 2.63 0.26 5.78
N TRP A 87 3.24 0.77 4.71
CA TRP A 87 2.68 1.84 3.89
C TRP A 87 1.30 1.46 3.35
N SER A 88 1.19 0.30 2.68
CA SER A 88 -0.07 -0.14 2.09
C SER A 88 -1.14 -0.41 3.15
N MET A 89 -0.79 -1.05 4.28
CA MET A 89 -1.73 -1.31 5.37
C MET A 89 -2.19 -0.02 6.06
N SER A 90 -1.31 0.98 6.20
CA SER A 90 -1.68 2.27 6.78
C SER A 90 -2.71 3.01 5.93
N TYR A 91 -2.63 2.86 4.61
CA TYR A 91 -3.61 3.41 3.67
C TYR A 91 -4.97 2.71 3.75
N ILE A 92 -4.97 1.38 3.94
CA ILE A 92 -6.19 0.58 4.02
C ILE A 92 -6.94 0.79 5.35
N LEU A 93 -6.20 0.76 6.47
CA LEU A 93 -6.79 0.79 7.81
C LEU A 93 -7.10 2.22 8.29
N PHE A 94 -6.29 3.19 7.91
CA PHE A 94 -6.40 4.57 8.39
C PHE A 94 -6.34 5.59 7.24
N PRO A 95 -7.20 5.45 6.20
CA PRO A 95 -7.19 6.34 5.06
C PRO A 95 -7.40 7.80 5.48
N GLU A 96 -8.38 8.07 6.34
CA GLU A 96 -8.69 9.44 6.75
C GLU A 96 -7.78 10.01 7.84
N ALA A 97 -7.17 9.17 8.67
CA ALA A 97 -6.35 9.68 9.78
C ALA A 97 -4.90 10.01 9.37
N LEU A 98 -4.36 9.28 8.38
CA LEU A 98 -2.98 9.43 7.92
C LEU A 98 -2.86 10.04 6.53
N TRP A 99 -3.87 9.86 5.67
CA TRP A 99 -3.79 10.21 4.25
C TRP A 99 -4.79 11.30 3.82
N SER A 100 -5.80 11.60 4.64
CA SER A 100 -6.69 12.74 4.40
C SER A 100 -6.04 14.03 4.87
N PHE A 101 -5.41 14.73 3.94
CA PHE A 101 -5.14 16.15 4.10
C PHE A 101 -6.47 16.91 4.07
N ARG A 102 -7.01 17.24 5.25
CA ARG A 102 -7.90 18.40 5.34
C ARG A 102 -7.05 19.64 5.09
N VAL A 103 -7.14 20.18 3.87
CA VAL A 103 -6.75 21.55 3.55
C VAL A 103 -7.93 22.45 3.89
#